data_AF-A0A6M2EI08-F1
#
_entry.id   AF-A0A6M2EI08-F1
#
_cell.length_a   1.000
_cell.length_b   1.000
_cell.length_c   1.000
_cell.angle_alpha   90.00
_cell.angle_beta   90.00
_cell.angle_gamma   90.00
#
_symmetry.space_group_name_H-M   'P 1'
#
loop_
_entity.id
_entity.type
_entity.pdbx_description
1 polymer ?
#
loop_
_entity_poly.entity_id
_entity_poly.type
_entity_poly.pdbx_seq_one_letter_code
_entity_poly.pdbx_strand_id
1 'polypeptide(L)'
;MTKVRGIKPREYLAAKDCIENMGDSVDRLSQSVRELGRTGRAVGRDFLWHMSNVQTWVSAAITDESTCLDGFAGHLMDGNVKVAIKRRINNVAQVTSNALGLVDSFASRHRARNP
;
A
#
# COMPACT_ATOMS: atom_id res chain seq x y z
N MET A 1 -13.12 17.70 4.90
CA MET A 1 -14.26 16.83 4.52
C MET A 1 -15.56 17.46 5.00
N THR A 2 -16.62 17.42 4.21
CA THR A 2 -17.95 17.89 4.60
C THR A 2 -18.67 16.85 5.47
N LYS A 3 -19.44 17.29 6.46
CA LYS A 3 -20.16 16.41 7.39
C LYS A 3 -21.31 15.73 6.66
N VAL A 4 -21.20 14.42 6.43
CA VAL A 4 -22.26 13.62 5.78
C VAL A 4 -23.29 13.20 6.84
N ARG A 5 -24.58 13.45 6.59
CA ARG A 5 -25.66 12.99 7.46
C ARG A 5 -25.69 11.46 7.52
N GLY A 6 -25.85 10.89 8.72
CA GLY A 6 -25.94 9.44 8.93
C GLY A 6 -24.62 8.72 9.22
N ILE A 7 -23.48 9.42 9.24
CA ILE A 7 -22.19 8.87 9.67
C ILE A 7 -21.99 9.14 11.17
N LYS A 8 -21.65 8.11 11.94
CA LYS A 8 -21.34 8.26 13.38
C LYS A 8 -20.02 9.03 13.56
N PRO A 9 -19.84 9.83 14.62
CA PRO A 9 -18.59 10.55 14.85
C PRO A 9 -17.34 9.67 14.82
N ARG A 10 -17.41 8.45 15.36
CA ARG A 10 -16.31 7.47 15.32
C ARG A 10 -15.99 6.95 13.91
N GLU A 11 -17.02 6.73 13.09
CA GLU A 11 -16.86 6.29 11.70
C GLU A 11 -16.23 7.41 10.86
N TYR A 12 -16.59 8.66 11.15
CA TYR A 12 -15.96 9.83 10.53
C TYR A 12 -14.47 9.95 10.89
N LEU A 13 -14.11 9.78 12.17
CA LEU A 13 -12.71 9.82 12.61
C LEU A 13 -11.90 8.68 11.98
N ALA A 14 -12.38 7.43 12.06
CA ALA A 14 -11.69 6.32 11.42
C ALA A 14 -11.56 6.48 9.89
N ALA A 15 -12.55 7.13 9.24
CA ALA A 15 -12.44 7.42 7.82
C ALA A 15 -11.38 8.49 7.53
N LYS A 16 -11.21 9.49 8.40
CA LYS A 16 -10.13 10.47 8.30
C LYS A 16 -8.77 9.80 8.46
N ASP A 17 -8.61 8.95 9.47
CA ASP A 17 -7.36 8.21 9.73
C ASP A 17 -7.04 7.27 8.55
N CYS A 18 -8.06 6.61 8.00
CA CYS A 18 -7.89 5.80 6.79
C CYS A 18 -7.43 6.63 5.57
N ILE A 19 -7.95 7.85 5.38
CA ILE A 19 -7.50 8.74 4.30
C ILE A 19 -6.03 9.13 4.48
N GLU A 20 -5.59 9.36 5.72
CA GLU A 20 -4.19 9.64 6.04
C GLU A 20 -3.30 8.44 5.69
N ASN A 21 -3.67 7.23 6.14
CA ASN A 21 -2.95 6.00 5.78
C ASN A 21 -2.91 5.77 4.27
N MET A 22 -3.99 6.08 3.54
CA MET A 22 -3.99 5.96 2.08
C MET A 22 -3.11 7.01 1.41
N GLY A 23 -2.96 8.20 2.00
CA GLY A 23 -1.98 9.19 1.58
C GLY A 23 -0.56 8.66 1.73
N ASP A 24 -0.25 8.07 2.89
CA ASP A 24 1.04 7.43 3.14
C ASP A 24 1.29 6.28 2.15
N SER A 25 0.31 5.41 1.89
CA SER A 25 0.41 4.34 0.89
C SER A 25 0.79 4.89 -0.49
N VAL A 26 0.16 5.98 -0.94
CA VAL A 26 0.50 6.65 -2.21
C VAL A 26 1.94 7.18 -2.20
N ASP A 27 2.41 7.76 -1.10
CA ASP A 27 3.78 8.24 -0.97
C ASP A 27 4.79 7.11 -1.01
N ARG A 28 4.50 5.97 -0.35
CA ARG A 28 5.33 4.75 -0.41
C ARG A 28 5.39 4.19 -1.84
N LEU A 29 4.25 4.07 -2.52
CA LEU A 29 4.22 3.66 -3.92
C LEU A 29 4.99 4.63 -4.83
N SER A 30 4.93 5.93 -4.54
CA SER A 30 5.70 6.94 -5.28
C SER A 30 7.22 6.82 -5.02
N GLN A 31 7.63 6.38 -3.83
CA GLN A 31 9.02 6.04 -3.52
C GLN A 31 9.47 4.77 -4.25
N SER A 32 8.61 3.74 -4.29
CA SER A 32 8.93 2.49 -5.00
C SER A 32 9.13 2.70 -6.50
N VAL A 33 8.30 3.52 -7.15
CA VAL A 33 8.48 3.87 -8.57
C VAL A 33 9.79 4.62 -8.81
N ARG A 34 10.18 5.53 -7.91
CA ARG A 34 11.45 6.26 -8.01
C ARG A 34 12.66 5.33 -7.88
N GLU A 35 12.62 4.39 -6.94
CA GLU A 35 13.67 3.37 -6.80
C GLU A 35 13.73 2.44 -8.01
N LEU A 36 12.58 2.00 -8.53
CA LEU A 36 12.52 1.16 -9.71
C LEU A 36 13.12 1.87 -10.93
N GLY A 37 12.89 3.18 -11.10
CA GLY A 37 13.50 3.97 -12.17
C GLY A 37 15.03 4.05 -12.10
N ARG A 38 15.63 3.90 -10.91
CA ARG A 38 17.09 3.87 -10.72
C ARG A 38 17.71 2.54 -11.15
N THR A 39 16.92 1.47 -11.21
CA THR A 39 17.40 0.12 -11.58
C THR A 39 17.88 0.02 -13.03
N GLY A 40 17.36 0.83 -13.96
CA GLY A 40 17.69 0.73 -15.39
C GLY A 40 19.15 0.99 -15.75
N ARG A 41 19.94 1.58 -14.85
CA ARG A 41 21.38 1.80 -15.00
C ARG A 41 22.22 1.05 -13.97
N ALA A 42 21.57 0.38 -13.01
CA ALA A 42 22.22 -0.28 -11.90
C ALA A 42 22.61 -1.72 -12.27
N VAL A 43 23.72 -2.20 -11.74
CA VAL A 43 24.21 -3.56 -11.96
C VAL A 43 24.67 -4.20 -10.65
N GLY A 44 24.64 -5.54 -10.60
CA GLY A 44 25.10 -6.30 -9.44
C GLY A 44 24.44 -5.84 -8.13
N ARG A 45 25.26 -5.53 -7.12
CA ARG A 45 24.81 -5.13 -5.78
C ARG A 45 23.96 -3.84 -5.76
N ASP A 46 24.23 -2.90 -6.65
CA ASP A 46 23.48 -1.64 -6.72
C ASP A 46 22.05 -1.86 -7.21
N PHE A 47 21.89 -2.73 -8.22
CA PHE A 47 20.58 -3.18 -8.67
C PHE A 47 19.79 -3.86 -7.53
N LEU A 48 20.46 -4.75 -6.79
CA LEU A 48 19.85 -5.46 -5.67
C LEU A 48 19.41 -4.53 -4.54
N TRP A 49 20.21 -3.51 -4.25
CA TRP A 49 19.88 -2.48 -3.27
C TRP A 49 18.62 -1.72 -3.66
N HIS A 50 18.58 -1.18 -4.89
CA HIS A 50 17.38 -0.49 -5.38
C HIS A 50 16.15 -1.39 -5.39
N MET A 51 16.27 -2.65 -5.85
CA MET A 51 15.15 -3.59 -5.82
C MET A 51 14.66 -3.89 -4.40
N SER A 52 15.55 -4.01 -3.41
CA SER A 52 15.13 -4.18 -2.02
C SER A 52 14.34 -2.98 -1.50
N ASN A 53 14.72 -1.75 -1.87
CA ASN A 53 13.95 -0.56 -1.52
C ASN A 53 12.57 -0.56 -2.18
N VAL A 54 12.45 -0.97 -3.45
CA VAL A 54 11.15 -1.12 -4.12
C VAL A 54 10.25 -2.08 -3.32
N GLN A 55 10.77 -3.24 -2.94
CA GLN A 55 10.04 -4.25 -2.16
C GLN A 55 9.61 -3.70 -0.79
N THR A 56 10.51 -3.02 -0.08
CA THR A 56 10.20 -2.38 1.21
C THR A 56 9.08 -1.37 1.08
N TRP A 57 9.14 -0.48 0.09
CA TRP A 57 8.14 0.56 -0.08
C TRP A 57 6.78 0.02 -0.50
N VAL A 58 6.73 -0.96 -1.41
CA VAL A 58 5.44 -1.59 -1.76
C VAL A 58 4.86 -2.36 -0.57
N SER A 59 5.68 -3.03 0.23
CA SER A 59 5.22 -3.73 1.45
C SER A 59 4.71 -2.75 2.53
N ALA A 60 5.35 -1.58 2.64
CA ALA A 60 4.88 -0.51 3.52
C ALA A 60 3.50 0.01 3.08
N ALA A 61 3.27 0.20 1.77
CA ALA A 61 1.96 0.61 1.25
C ALA A 61 0.84 -0.37 1.64
N ILE A 62 1.11 -1.69 1.58
CA ILE A 62 0.16 -2.73 2.03
C ILE A 62 -0.10 -2.63 3.54
N THR A 63 0.93 -2.29 4.33
CA THR A 63 0.80 -2.11 5.78
C THR A 63 -0.10 -0.92 6.11
N ASP A 64 0.05 0.19 5.38
CA ASP A 64 -0.79 1.38 5.54
C ASP A 64 -2.26 1.07 5.18
N GLU A 65 -2.48 0.33 4.08
CA GLU A 65 -3.81 -0.16 3.67
C GLU A 65 -4.44 -1.06 4.75
N SER A 66 -3.67 -2.01 5.32
CA SER A 66 -4.12 -2.86 6.43
C SER A 66 -4.46 -2.04 7.67
N THR A 67 -3.64 -1.04 7.99
CA THR A 67 -3.86 -0.15 9.15
C THR A 67 -5.15 0.65 8.99
N CYS A 68 -5.49 1.09 7.77
CA CYS A 68 -6.82 1.66 7.49
C CYS A 68 -7.94 0.67 7.86
N LEU A 69 -7.83 -0.60 7.48
CA LEU A 69 -8.86 -1.61 7.77
C LEU A 69 -9.00 -1.90 9.27
N ASP A 70 -7.88 -1.89 10.00
CA ASP A 70 -7.85 -2.13 11.45
C ASP A 70 -8.62 -1.06 12.22
N GLY A 71 -8.62 0.19 11.73
CA GLY A 71 -9.46 1.28 12.24
C GLY A 71 -10.97 0.99 12.22
N PHE A 72 -11.41 -0.01 11.45
CA PHE A 72 -12.81 -0.45 11.35
C PHE A 72 -13.06 -1.85 11.93
N ALA A 73 -12.08 -2.51 12.56
CA ALA A 73 -12.22 -3.92 12.95
C ALA A 73 -13.33 -4.16 14.00
N GLY A 74 -13.52 -3.25 14.95
CA GLY A 74 -14.46 -3.42 16.07
C GLY A 74 -15.94 -3.45 15.69
N HIS A 75 -16.76 -4.13 16.51
CA HIS A 75 -18.22 -4.26 16.33
C HIS A 75 -18.95 -2.90 16.37
N LEU A 76 -18.40 -1.94 17.12
CA LEU A 76 -18.91 -0.56 17.18
C LEU A 76 -18.83 0.20 15.84
N MET A 77 -18.08 -0.35 14.88
CA MET A 77 -17.89 0.17 13.52
C MET A 77 -18.76 -0.56 12.50
N ASP A 78 -19.59 -1.52 12.92
CA ASP A 78 -20.45 -2.26 12.00
C ASP A 78 -21.50 -1.34 11.36
N GLY A 79 -21.64 -1.49 10.04
CA GLY A 79 -22.51 -0.66 9.21
C GLY A 79 -21.94 -0.42 7.81
N ASN A 80 -22.69 0.37 7.04
CA ASN A 80 -22.41 0.60 5.62
C ASN A 80 -21.06 1.28 5.36
N VAL A 81 -20.57 2.11 6.30
CA VAL A 81 -19.27 2.79 6.17
C VAL A 81 -18.12 1.78 6.16
N LYS A 82 -18.09 0.86 7.14
CA LYS A 82 -17.10 -0.23 7.22
C LYS A 82 -17.12 -1.11 5.97
N VAL A 83 -18.30 -1.49 5.50
CA VAL A 83 -18.46 -2.31 4.27
C VAL A 83 -17.90 -1.57 3.05
N ALA A 84 -18.23 -0.29 2.89
CA ALA A 84 -17.77 0.51 1.77
C ALA A 84 -16.25 0.71 1.77
N ILE A 85 -15.65 0.98 2.93
CA ILE A 85 -14.20 1.15 3.09
C ILE A 85 -13.49 -0.18 2.86
N LYS A 86 -13.91 -1.26 3.53
CA LYS A 86 -13.32 -2.60 3.33
C LYS A 86 -13.26 -3.00 1.86
N ARG A 87 -14.35 -2.81 1.11
CA ARG A 87 -14.39 -3.14 -0.32
C ARG A 87 -13.36 -2.34 -1.12
N ARG A 88 -13.23 -1.04 -0.87
CA ARG A 88 -12.30 -0.17 -1.61
C ARG A 88 -10.85 -0.52 -1.27
N ILE A 89 -10.53 -0.65 0.01
CA ILE A 89 -9.16 -0.86 0.48
C ILE A 89 -8.67 -2.27 0.12
N ASN A 90 -9.53 -3.30 0.21
CA ASN A 90 -9.16 -4.64 -0.27
C ASN A 90 -8.84 -4.66 -1.77
N ASN A 91 -9.54 -3.85 -2.58
CA ASN A 91 -9.23 -3.76 -4.00
C ASN A 91 -7.86 -3.11 -4.23
N VAL A 92 -7.55 -2.04 -3.52
CA VAL A 92 -6.23 -1.40 -3.57
C VAL A 92 -5.15 -2.39 -3.12
N ALA A 93 -5.32 -3.03 -1.96
CA ALA A 93 -4.38 -4.02 -1.44
C ALA A 93 -4.14 -5.20 -2.37
N GLN A 94 -5.16 -5.65 -3.10
CA GLN A 94 -4.99 -6.67 -4.11
C GLN A 94 -4.09 -6.19 -5.26
N VAL A 95 -4.30 -4.97 -5.76
CA VAL A 95 -3.48 -4.40 -6.83
C VAL A 95 -2.05 -4.14 -6.35
N THR A 96 -1.88 -3.62 -5.14
CA THR A 96 -0.57 -3.42 -4.51
C THR A 96 0.17 -4.75 -4.32
N SER A 97 -0.51 -5.80 -3.87
CA SER A 97 0.04 -7.15 -3.74
C SER A 97 0.43 -7.76 -5.08
N ASN A 98 -0.38 -7.56 -6.12
CA ASN A 98 -0.03 -7.99 -7.48
C ASN A 98 1.25 -7.29 -7.97
N ALA A 99 1.39 -5.98 -7.69
CA ALA A 99 2.60 -5.23 -8.02
C ALA A 99 3.83 -5.77 -7.29
N LEU A 100 3.71 -6.09 -5.99
CA LEU A 100 4.79 -6.72 -5.22
C LEU A 100 5.23 -8.05 -5.83
N GLY A 101 4.27 -8.91 -6.21
CA GLY A 101 4.59 -10.19 -6.87
C GLY A 101 5.33 -10.03 -8.21
N LEU A 102 5.00 -8.99 -8.97
CA LEU A 102 5.73 -8.64 -10.21
C LEU A 102 7.15 -8.15 -9.92
N VAL A 103 7.32 -7.29 -8.91
CA VAL A 103 8.62 -6.77 -8.44
C VAL A 103 9.52 -7.93 -7.97
N ASP A 104 8.99 -8.86 -7.18
CA ASP A 104 9.71 -10.03 -6.69
C ASP A 104 10.17 -10.93 -7.85
N SER A 105 9.27 -11.17 -8.80
CA SER A 105 9.56 -11.95 -10.00
C SER A 105 10.65 -11.29 -10.85
N PHE A 106 10.62 -9.97 -10.99
CA PHE A 106 11.64 -9.21 -11.73
C PHE A 106 13.01 -9.28 -11.04
N ALA A 107 13.07 -9.05 -9.72
CA ALA A 107 14.31 -9.14 -8.95
C ALA A 107 14.94 -10.55 -9.02
N SER A 108 14.11 -11.59 -8.88
CA SER A 108 14.54 -12.99 -8.96
C SER A 108 15.15 -13.34 -10.32
N ARG A 109 14.48 -12.96 -11.42
CA ARG A 109 14.99 -13.19 -12.78
C ARG A 109 16.32 -12.48 -13.04
N HIS A 110 16.49 -11.26 -12.51
CA HIS A 110 17.72 -10.50 -12.71
C HIS A 110 18.89 -11.10 -11.92
N ARG A 111 18.67 -11.58 -10.68
CA ARG A 111 19.66 -12.33 -9.89
C ARG A 111 20.14 -13.58 -10.62
N ALA A 112 19.21 -14.36 -11.17
CA ALA A 112 19.56 -15.59 -11.89
C ALA A 112 20.40 -15.35 -13.16
N ARG A 113 20.24 -14.17 -13.80
CA ARG A 113 21.00 -13.81 -15.01
C ARG A 113 22.33 -13.12 -14.73
N ASN A 114 22.52 -12.56 -13.55
CA ASN A 114 23.69 -11.77 -13.16
C ASN A 114 24.12 -12.20 -11.74
N PRO A 115 24.77 -13.36 -11.61
CA PRO A 115 25.19 -13.90 -10.30
C PRO A 115 26.22 -13.02 -9.59
#